data_AF-A0A6S6QS07-F1
#
_entry.id   AF-A0A6S6QS07-F1
#
_cell.length_a   1.000
_cell.length_b   1.000
_cell.length_c   1.000
_cell.angle_alpha   90.00
_cell.angle_beta   90.00
_cell.angle_gamma   90.00
#
_symmetry.space_group_name_H-M   'P 1'
#
loop_
_entity.id
_entity.type
_entity.pdbx_description
1 polymer ?
#
loop_
_entity_poly.entity_id
_entity_poly.type
_entity_poly.pdbx_seq_one_letter_code
_entity_poly.pdbx_strand_id
1 'polypeptide(L)'
;MADFDDWDKNEQGHLKLWPFLGFTTAVFANERGGLRLEVGAPPKPGQPTAAVQVAFSERELRQLAEALTDVANRLAASKKEGGHA
;
A
#
# COMPACT_ATOMS: atom_id res chain seq x y z
N MET A 1 -1.51 -5.61 -18.63
CA MET A 1 -1.28 -5.94 -17.21
C MET A 1 0.01 -5.25 -16.87
N ALA A 2 0.00 -4.27 -15.95
CA ALA A 2 1.21 -3.52 -15.63
C ALA A 2 2.20 -4.46 -14.92
N ASP A 3 3.39 -4.62 -15.48
CA ASP A 3 4.47 -5.39 -14.87
C ASP A 3 5.23 -4.51 -13.87
N PHE A 4 6.08 -5.11 -13.03
CA PHE A 4 6.94 -4.40 -12.09
C PHE A 4 7.82 -3.35 -12.78
N ASP A 5 8.13 -3.56 -14.05
CA ASP A 5 8.90 -2.61 -14.86
C ASP A 5 8.15 -1.34 -15.24
N ASP A 6 6.82 -1.35 -15.21
CA ASP A 6 5.95 -0.21 -15.51
C ASP A 6 5.73 0.70 -14.30
N TRP A 7 6.29 0.35 -13.13
CA TRP A 7 6.14 1.13 -11.91
C TRP A 7 7.06 2.35 -11.91
N ASP A 8 6.62 3.42 -11.23
CA ASP A 8 7.41 4.65 -11.11
C ASP A 8 8.79 4.38 -10.51
N LYS A 9 9.83 4.85 -11.23
CA LYS A 9 11.23 4.75 -10.83
C LYS A 9 11.78 6.13 -10.44
N ASN A 10 12.71 6.17 -9.49
CA ASN A 10 13.45 7.37 -9.15
C ASN A 10 14.51 7.68 -10.22
N GLU A 11 15.27 8.76 -10.05
CA GLU A 11 16.33 9.19 -11.00
C GLU A 11 17.46 8.16 -11.18
N GLN A 12 17.57 7.18 -10.28
CA GLN A 12 18.55 6.10 -10.31
C GLN A 12 17.98 4.80 -10.93
N GLY A 13 16.72 4.82 -11.41
CA GLY A 13 16.06 3.65 -11.98
C GLY A 13 15.53 2.64 -10.96
N HIS A 14 15.62 2.93 -9.66
CA HIS A 14 15.01 2.10 -8.61
C HIS A 14 13.54 2.43 -8.44
N LEU A 15 12.73 1.48 -7.98
CA LEU A 15 11.34 1.76 -7.65
C LEU A 15 11.23 2.93 -6.66
N LYS A 16 10.33 3.85 -6.99
CA LYS A 16 9.99 4.99 -6.14
C LYS A 16 9.09 4.51 -5.00
N LEU A 17 9.72 4.08 -3.92
CA LEU A 17 9.02 3.66 -2.70
C LEU A 17 9.01 4.82 -1.70
N TRP A 18 7.82 5.16 -1.22
CA TRP A 18 7.66 6.11 -0.13
C TRP A 18 7.54 5.35 1.20
N PRO A 19 8.11 5.85 2.31
CA PRO A 19 7.86 5.29 3.63
C PRO A 19 6.36 5.26 3.91
N PHE A 20 5.86 4.10 4.33
CA PHE A 20 4.48 3.95 4.77
C PHE A 20 4.34 4.50 6.19
N LEU A 21 3.45 5.47 6.39
CA LEU A 21 3.25 6.12 7.68
C LEU A 21 2.02 5.57 8.40
N GLY A 22 0.97 5.22 7.65
CA GLY A 22 -0.25 4.70 8.21
C GLY A 22 -1.38 4.63 7.18
N PHE A 23 -2.52 4.13 7.61
CA PHE A 23 -3.71 4.09 6.79
C PHE A 23 -4.97 4.30 7.60
N THR A 24 -6.01 4.80 6.93
CA THR A 24 -7.37 4.91 7.49
C THR A 24 -8.38 4.43 6.46
N THR A 25 -9.49 3.84 6.94
CA THR A 25 -10.59 3.41 6.10
C THR A 25 -11.87 4.18 6.45
N ALA A 26 -12.78 4.29 5.49
CA ALA A 26 -14.08 4.91 5.66
C ALA A 26 -15.13 4.20 4.81
N VAL A 27 -16.40 4.36 5.16
CA VAL A 27 -17.53 3.97 4.32
C VAL A 27 -18.27 5.24 3.90
N PHE A 28 -18.44 5.43 2.61
CA PHE A 28 -19.11 6.60 2.03
C PHE A 28 -20.48 6.19 1.49
N ALA A 29 -21.52 6.89 1.97
CA ALA A 29 -22.90 6.72 1.54
C ALA A 29 -23.43 5.26 1.56
N ASN A 30 -22.80 4.38 2.35
CA ASN A 30 -23.04 2.93 2.36
C ASN A 30 -22.82 2.21 1.01
N GLU A 31 -22.16 2.86 0.05
CA GLU A 31 -22.00 2.33 -1.33
C GLU A 31 -20.53 2.07 -1.69
N ARG A 32 -19.60 2.81 -1.08
CA ARG A 32 -18.17 2.74 -1.39
C ARG A 32 -17.34 2.66 -0.12
N GLY A 33 -16.24 1.92 -0.18
CA GLY A 33 -15.21 1.96 0.84
C GLY A 33 -14.05 2.85 0.42
N GLY A 34 -13.61 3.71 1.32
CA GLY A 34 -12.41 4.53 1.18
C GLY A 34 -11.21 3.88 1.85
N LEU A 35 -10.06 3.99 1.20
CA LEU A 35 -8.75 3.77 1.80
C LEU A 35 -7.90 5.03 1.61
N ARG A 36 -7.37 5.54 2.70
CA ARG A 36 -6.37 6.61 2.71
C ARG A 36 -5.04 6.02 3.17
N LEU A 37 -4.01 6.13 2.34
CA LEU A 37 -2.64 5.68 2.62
C LEU A 37 -1.77 6.91 2.83
N GLU A 38 -1.20 7.06 4.02
CA GLU A 38 -0.27 8.13 4.35
C GLU A 38 1.15 7.71 4.01
N VAL A 39 1.85 8.56 3.24
CA VAL A 39 3.17 8.23 2.67
C VAL A 39 4.14 9.40 2.79
N GLY A 40 5.44 9.11 2.76
CA GLY A 40 6.50 10.12 2.74
C GLY A 40 7.11 10.39 4.11
N ALA A 41 7.58 11.61 4.33
CA ALA A 41 8.14 12.00 5.63
C ALA A 41 7.01 12.28 6.64
N PRO A 42 7.18 11.94 7.93
CA PRO A 42 6.24 12.33 8.97
C PRO A 42 5.97 13.85 8.93
N PRO A 43 4.70 14.28 8.96
CA PRO A 43 4.39 15.70 8.88
C PRO A 43 4.87 16.43 10.15
N LYS A 44 5.20 17.71 10.00
CA LYS A 44 5.39 18.59 11.16
C LYS A 44 4.05 18.81 11.88
N PRO A 45 4.05 19.15 13.18
CA PRO A 45 2.82 19.48 13.90
C PRO A 45 2.01 20.54 13.15
N GLY A 46 0.72 20.28 12.92
CA GLY A 46 -0.19 21.17 12.20
C GLY A 46 -0.08 21.13 10.67
N GLN A 47 0.82 20.33 10.10
CA GLN A 47 0.90 20.14 8.64
C GLN A 47 0.13 18.90 8.19
N PRO A 48 -0.51 18.94 7.01
CA PRO A 48 -1.18 17.77 6.46
C PRO A 48 -0.18 16.69 6.03
N THR A 49 -0.49 15.43 6.32
CA THR A 49 0.27 14.28 5.78
C THR A 49 -0.05 14.09 4.30
N ALA A 50 0.97 13.92 3.47
CA ALA A 50 0.78 13.49 2.09
C ALA A 50 0.11 12.11 2.08
N ALA A 51 -0.97 11.98 1.31
CA ALA A 51 -1.75 10.75 1.28
C ALA A 51 -2.33 10.47 -0.09
N VAL A 52 -2.41 9.19 -0.43
CA VAL A 52 -3.19 8.70 -1.57
C VAL A 52 -4.55 8.26 -1.04
N GLN A 53 -5.62 8.73 -1.66
CA GLN A 53 -7.00 8.36 -1.30
C GLN A 53 -7.65 7.65 -2.48
N VAL A 54 -8.21 6.47 -2.22
CA VAL A 54 -8.85 5.65 -3.25
C VAL A 54 -10.20 5.15 -2.74
N ALA A 55 -11.20 5.17 -3.61
CA ALA A 55 -12.52 4.63 -3.35
C ALA A 55 -12.71 3.32 -4.13
N PHE A 56 -13.33 2.35 -3.48
CA PHE A 56 -13.52 0.99 -3.98
C PHE A 56 -14.99 0.56 -3.83
N SER A 57 -15.44 -0.32 -4.71
CA SER A 57 -16.61 -1.16 -4.45
C SER A 57 -16.31 -2.24 -3.41
N GLU A 58 -17.34 -2.88 -2.87
CA GLU A 58 -17.18 -4.02 -1.96
C GLU A 58 -16.32 -5.13 -2.56
N ARG A 59 -16.58 -5.49 -3.83
CA ARG A 59 -15.82 -6.54 -4.53
C ARG A 59 -14.33 -6.20 -4.61
N GLU A 60 -14.01 -4.96 -4.97
CA GLU A 60 -12.61 -4.51 -5.09
C GLU A 60 -11.90 -4.48 -3.73
N LEU A 61 -12.60 -4.11 -2.64
CA LEU A 61 -12.03 -4.19 -1.30
C LEU A 61 -11.66 -5.62 -0.89
N ARG A 62 -12.54 -6.59 -1.19
CA ARG A 62 -12.27 -8.01 -0.89
C ARG A 62 -11.08 -8.52 -1.67
N GLN A 63 -11.00 -8.19 -2.96
CA GLN A 63 -9.86 -8.54 -3.81
C GLN A 63 -8.55 -7.90 -3.32
N LEU A 64 -8.61 -6.63 -2.89
CA LEU A 64 -7.44 -5.95 -2.32
C LEU A 64 -6.97 -6.64 -1.03
N ALA A 65 -7.90 -7.01 -0.13
CA ALA A 65 -7.57 -7.69 1.10
C ALA A 65 -6.88 -9.05 0.85
N GLU A 66 -7.42 -9.85 -0.07
CA GLU A 66 -6.83 -11.13 -0.48
C GLU A 66 -5.42 -10.96 -1.03
N ALA A 67 -5.23 -10.00 -1.95
CA ALA A 67 -3.91 -9.72 -2.53
C ALA A 67 -2.88 -9.29 -1.46
N LEU A 68 -3.28 -8.45 -0.50
CA LEU A 68 -2.41 -8.03 0.59
C LEU A 68 -2.04 -9.21 1.51
N THR A 69 -3.00 -10.08 1.82
CA THR A 69 -2.75 -11.32 2.58
C THR A 69 -1.78 -12.25 1.86
N ASP A 70 -1.96 -12.45 0.55
CA ASP A 70 -1.07 -13.30 -0.24
C ASP A 70 0.37 -12.79 -0.25
N VAL A 71 0.58 -11.48 -0.39
CA VAL A 71 1.92 -10.88 -0.32
C VAL A 71 2.53 -11.06 1.07
N ALA A 72 1.76 -10.84 2.14
CA ALA A 72 2.22 -11.05 3.51
C ALA A 72 2.64 -12.51 3.76
N ASN A 73 1.86 -13.47 3.25
CA ASN A 73 2.17 -14.90 3.34
C ASN A 73 3.48 -15.25 2.62
N ARG A 74 3.69 -14.72 1.41
CA ARG A 74 4.95 -14.92 0.66
C ARG A 74 6.15 -14.35 1.41
N LEU A 75 6.03 -13.14 1.98
CA LEU A 75 7.08 -12.53 2.80
C LEU A 75 7.41 -13.37 4.03
N ALA A 76 6.40 -13.97 4.67
CA ALA A 76 6.60 -14.85 5.81
C ALA A 76 7.29 -16.17 5.41
N ALA A 77 6.96 -16.73 4.24
CA ALA A 77 7.61 -17.92 3.71
C ALA A 77 9.10 -17.68 3.41
N SER A 78 9.43 -16.60 2.69
CA SER A 78 10.83 -16.28 2.35
C SER A 78 11.71 -16.05 3.58
N LYS A 79 11.16 -15.50 4.67
CA LYS A 79 11.90 -15.35 5.94
C LYS A 79 12.23 -16.68 6.63
N LYS A 80 11.39 -17.72 6.44
CA LYS A 80 11.65 -19.06 7.00
C LYS A 80 12.75 -19.79 6.23
N GLU A 81 12.88 -19.53 4.94
CA GLU A 81 13.88 -20.17 4.06
C GLU A 81 15.28 -19.55 4.21
N GLY A 82 15.38 -18.26 4.57
CA GLY A 82 16.65 -17.56 4.79
C GLY A 82 17.31 -17.77 6.18
N GLY A 83 16.76 -18.64 7.04
CA GLY A 83 17.22 -18.90 8.41
C GLY A 83 18.30 -19.98 8.56
N HIS A 84 19.05 -20.27 7.51
CA HIS A 84 20.20 -21.20 7.54
C HIS A 84 21.38 -20.58 6.76
N ALA A 85 22.17 -19.76 7.45
CA ALA A 85 23.53 -19.39 7.08
C ALA A 85 24.28 -18.96 8.33
#